data_AF-A0A838G9N0-F1
#
_entry.id   AF-A0A838G9N0-F1
#
_cell.length_a   1.000
_cell.length_b   1.000
_cell.length_c   1.000
_cell.angle_alpha   90.00
_cell.angle_beta   90.00
_cell.angle_gamma   90.00
#
_symmetry.space_group_name_H-M   'P 1'
#
loop_
_entity.id
_entity.type
_entity.pdbx_description
1 polymer ?
#
loop_
_entity_poly.entity_id
_entity_poly.type
_entity_poly.pdbx_seq_one_letter_code
_entity_poly.pdbx_strand_id
1 'polypeptide(L)'
;SYESLHDLAHEVCAGKWVATGGGGYAVVDVVPRAWAHLLGIVAGNPVDPSTPTPEGWRDHVQVSLARTAPLRMTDGRSPAYRDWSGGYDPSTSLDRAVNATREAVFPFNGLDPLP
;
A
#
# COMPACT_ATOMS: atom_id res chain seq x y z
N SER A 1 0.76 3.55 2.79
CA SER A 1 0.34 3.44 1.38
C SER A 1 -1.17 3.57 1.24
N TYR A 2 -2.00 2.85 2.02
CA TYR A 2 -3.45 3.03 1.98
C TYR A 2 -3.91 4.38 2.53
N GLU A 3 -3.24 4.91 3.55
CA GLU A 3 -3.47 6.27 4.06
C GLU A 3 -3.22 7.32 2.95
N SER A 4 -2.11 7.19 2.22
CA SER A 4 -1.83 8.07 1.08
C SER A 4 -2.89 8.00 -0.02
N LEU A 5 -3.48 6.82 -0.26
CA LEU A 5 -4.62 6.67 -1.19
C LEU A 5 -5.90 7.29 -0.64
N HIS A 6 -6.14 7.19 0.66
CA HIS A 6 -7.24 7.85 1.34
C HIS A 6 -7.11 9.37 1.22
N ASP A 7 -5.93 9.93 1.51
CA ASP A 7 -5.64 11.36 1.40
C ASP A 7 -5.83 11.84 -0.05
N LEU A 8 -5.28 11.09 -1.01
CA LEU A 8 -5.43 11.40 -2.43
C LEU A 8 -6.91 11.38 -2.86
N ALA A 9 -7.70 10.42 -2.39
CA ALA A 9 -9.13 10.38 -2.68
C ALA A 9 -9.88 11.59 -2.09
N HIS A 10 -9.47 12.10 -0.93
CA HIS A 10 -10.02 13.33 -0.36
C HIS A 10 -9.67 14.54 -1.21
N GLU A 11 -8.43 14.61 -1.67
CA GLU A 11 -7.92 15.71 -2.51
C GLU A 11 -8.62 15.76 -3.87
N VAL A 12 -8.62 14.66 -4.62
CA VAL A 12 -8.99 14.68 -6.05
C VAL A 12 -10.38 14.10 -6.34
N CYS A 13 -10.96 13.38 -5.38
CA CYS A 13 -12.24 12.67 -5.56
C CYS A 13 -13.30 13.06 -4.51
N ALA A 14 -13.09 14.11 -3.72
CA ALA A 14 -13.98 14.55 -2.64
C ALA A 14 -14.31 13.42 -1.64
N GLY A 15 -13.29 12.63 -1.29
CA GLY A 15 -13.36 11.52 -0.33
C GLY A 15 -14.00 10.25 -0.89
N LYS A 16 -14.39 10.25 -2.17
CA LYS A 16 -14.98 9.08 -2.83
C LYS A 16 -13.90 8.17 -3.35
N TRP A 17 -13.92 6.92 -2.91
CA TRP A 17 -13.04 5.86 -3.38
C TRP A 17 -13.76 4.52 -3.34
N VAL A 18 -13.40 3.64 -4.27
CA VAL A 18 -13.94 2.29 -4.39
C VAL A 18 -12.78 1.33 -4.31
N ALA A 19 -12.79 0.46 -3.30
CA ALA A 19 -11.80 -0.59 -3.14
C ALA A 19 -12.31 -1.89 -3.79
N THR A 20 -11.56 -2.41 -4.75
CA THR A 20 -11.85 -3.71 -5.37
C THR A 20 -10.75 -4.70 -5.07
N GLY A 21 -11.10 -5.99 -5.05
CA GLY A 21 -10.13 -7.06 -5.06
C GLY A 21 -9.32 -7.14 -6.35
N GLY A 22 -8.30 -7.99 -6.32
CA GLY A 22 -7.38 -8.25 -7.42
C GLY A 22 -6.48 -9.44 -7.06
N GLY A 23 -5.27 -9.46 -7.62
CA GLY A 23 -4.27 -10.47 -7.26
C GLY A 23 -3.82 -10.37 -5.80
N GLY A 24 -3.51 -11.51 -5.19
CA GLY A 24 -3.07 -11.61 -3.80
C GLY A 24 -3.07 -13.06 -3.36
N TYR A 25 -1.88 -13.69 -3.36
CA TYR A 25 -1.77 -15.15 -3.22
C TYR A 25 -1.14 -15.59 -1.90
N ALA A 26 -0.57 -14.65 -1.14
CA ALA A 26 -0.12 -14.87 0.22
C ALA A 26 -1.32 -14.81 1.19
N VAL A 27 -2.18 -15.84 1.09
CA VAL A 27 -3.49 -15.93 1.76
C VAL A 27 -3.43 -15.97 3.28
N VAL A 28 -2.26 -16.26 3.86
CA VAL A 28 -2.01 -16.21 5.31
C VAL A 28 -1.17 -14.99 5.68
N ASP A 29 -0.09 -14.75 4.96
CA ASP A 29 0.95 -13.81 5.40
C ASP A 29 0.58 -12.36 5.14
N VAL A 30 -0.14 -12.07 4.05
CA VAL A 30 -0.34 -10.69 3.57
C VAL A 30 -1.81 -10.34 3.42
N VAL A 31 -2.56 -11.12 2.64
CA VAL A 31 -3.89 -10.72 2.16
C VAL A 31 -4.84 -10.33 3.29
N PRO A 32 -5.00 -11.12 4.37
CA PRO A 32 -5.93 -10.76 5.44
C PRO A 32 -5.53 -9.49 6.18
N ARG A 33 -4.23 -9.31 6.46
CA ARG A 33 -3.71 -8.12 7.16
C ARG A 33 -3.86 -6.87 6.29
N ALA A 34 -3.52 -6.96 5.00
CA ALA A 34 -3.65 -5.86 4.05
C ALA A 34 -5.09 -5.36 3.93
N TRP A 35 -6.05 -6.29 3.82
CA TRP A 35 -7.48 -5.95 3.78
C TRP A 35 -8.02 -5.39 5.09
N ALA A 36 -7.58 -5.92 6.24
CA ALA A 36 -7.97 -5.37 7.53
C ALA A 36 -7.50 -3.92 7.70
N HIS A 37 -6.27 -3.60 7.27
CA HIS A 37 -5.77 -2.21 7.25
C HIS A 37 -6.60 -1.31 6.34
N LEU A 38 -6.85 -1.74 5.11
CA LEU A 38 -7.65 -0.98 4.15
C LEU A 38 -9.06 -0.70 4.68
N LEU A 39 -9.74 -1.74 5.19
CA LEU A 39 -11.09 -1.60 5.74
C LEU A 39 -11.12 -0.73 7.00
N GLY A 40 -10.10 -0.81 7.86
CA GLY A 40 -9.96 0.09 9.01
C GLY A 40 -9.91 1.55 8.58
N ILE A 41 -9.10 1.87 7.56
CA ILE A 41 -9.00 3.24 7.02
C ILE A 41 -10.33 3.68 6.39
N VAL A 42 -10.96 2.84 5.56
CA VAL A 42 -12.29 3.13 4.97
C VAL A 42 -13.34 3.40 6.05
N ALA A 43 -13.30 2.66 7.15
CA ALA A 43 -14.22 2.80 8.27
C ALA A 43 -13.86 3.96 9.23
N GLY A 44 -12.79 4.72 8.97
CA GLY A 44 -12.32 5.79 9.87
C GLY A 44 -11.72 5.29 11.18
N ASN A 45 -11.35 4.01 11.25
CA ASN A 45 -10.76 3.34 12.41
C ASN A 45 -9.48 2.60 11.99
N PRO A 46 -8.39 3.32 11.66
CA PRO A 46 -7.15 2.70 11.22
C PRO A 46 -6.57 1.77 12.28
N VAL A 47 -5.98 0.65 11.84
CA VAL A 47 -5.38 -0.35 12.73
C VAL A 47 -3.92 0.01 12.99
N ASP A 48 -3.53 0.10 14.27
CA ASP A 48 -2.13 0.31 14.63
C ASP A 48 -1.26 -0.83 14.04
N PRO A 49 -0.21 -0.51 13.26
CA PRO A 49 0.70 -1.49 12.64
C PRO A 49 1.32 -2.50 13.61
N SER A 50 1.50 -2.13 14.87
CA SER A 50 2.11 -2.94 15.92
C SER A 50 1.13 -3.90 16.61
N THR A 51 -0.18 -3.72 16.38
CA THR A 51 -1.27 -4.51 16.97
C THR A 51 -1.04 -6.01 16.74
N PRO A 52 -1.14 -6.85 17.78
CA PRO A 52 -1.13 -8.29 17.61
C PRO A 52 -2.28 -8.76 16.72
N THR A 53 -2.02 -9.75 15.86
CA THR A 53 -3.12 -10.36 15.11
C THR A 53 -4.02 -11.16 16.07
N PRO A 54 -5.34 -11.22 15.82
CA PRO A 54 -6.27 -11.90 16.72
C PRO A 54 -5.87 -13.36 16.94
N GLU A 55 -5.85 -13.79 18.20
CA GLU A 55 -5.49 -15.17 18.57
C GLU A 55 -6.39 -16.20 17.87
N GLY A 56 -7.72 -16.02 17.93
CA GLY A 56 -8.65 -16.93 17.27
C GLY A 56 -8.45 -17.03 15.75
N TRP A 57 -7.95 -15.98 15.09
CA TRP A 57 -7.58 -16.06 13.68
C TRP A 57 -6.28 -16.86 13.48
N ARG A 58 -5.28 -16.66 14.34
CA ARG A 58 -4.03 -17.44 14.30
C ARG A 58 -4.30 -18.93 14.53
N ASP A 59 -5.19 -19.25 15.48
CA ASP A 59 -5.62 -20.63 15.75
C ASP A 59 -6.35 -21.24 14.55
N HIS A 60 -7.25 -20.48 13.93
CA HIS A 60 -7.95 -20.91 12.72
C HIS A 60 -6.97 -21.25 11.59
N VAL A 61 -5.98 -20.39 11.33
CA VAL A 61 -4.95 -20.63 10.32
C VAL A 61 -4.14 -21.90 10.65
N GLN A 62 -3.77 -22.10 11.91
CA GLN A 62 -3.03 -23.27 12.34
C GLN A 62 -3.85 -24.56 12.14
N VAL A 63 -5.13 -24.57 12.53
CA VAL A 63 -6.00 -25.74 12.42
C VAL A 63 -6.35 -26.05 10.97
N SER A 64 -6.69 -25.02 10.18
CA SER A 64 -7.20 -25.21 8.82
C SER A 64 -6.10 -25.40 7.78
N LEU A 65 -4.92 -24.83 7.99
CA LEU A 65 -3.85 -24.78 6.99
C LEU A 65 -2.52 -25.37 7.47
N ALA A 66 -2.41 -25.76 8.75
CA ALA A 66 -1.15 -26.21 9.37
C ALA A 66 0.00 -25.21 9.16
N ARG A 67 -0.31 -23.91 9.19
CA ARG A 67 0.64 -22.80 9.00
C ARG A 67 0.65 -21.86 10.20
N THR A 68 1.80 -21.25 10.45
CA THR A 68 1.92 -20.17 11.43
C THR A 68 1.51 -18.84 10.79
N ALA A 69 0.49 -18.20 11.36
CA ALA A 69 0.08 -16.86 10.97
C ALA A 69 1.03 -15.77 11.53
N PRO A 70 1.16 -14.61 10.87
CA PRO A 70 1.89 -13.46 11.39
C PRO A 70 1.38 -13.05 12.77
N LEU A 71 2.27 -12.68 13.68
CA LEU A 71 1.93 -12.31 15.06
C LEU A 71 1.45 -10.85 15.21
N ARG A 72 1.74 -10.00 14.21
CA ARG A 72 1.42 -8.57 14.23
C ARG A 72 0.82 -8.13 12.90
N MET A 73 0.10 -7.02 12.94
CA MET A 73 -0.60 -6.43 11.80
C MET A 73 0.35 -5.92 10.71
N THR A 74 1.63 -5.70 11.02
CA THR A 74 2.70 -5.42 10.05
C THR A 74 4.02 -6.06 10.48
N ASP A 75 5.04 -5.97 9.61
CA ASP A 75 6.35 -6.58 9.82
C ASP A 75 7.36 -5.62 10.47
N GLY A 76 6.87 -4.56 11.14
CA GLY A 76 7.70 -3.64 11.93
C GLY A 76 8.51 -2.62 11.13
N ARG A 77 8.18 -2.43 9.85
CA ARG A 77 8.80 -1.38 9.01
C ARG A 77 7.87 -0.18 8.88
N SER A 78 8.45 1.01 8.99
CA SER A 78 7.76 2.25 8.63
C SER A 78 7.95 2.50 7.13
N PRO A 79 6.87 2.56 6.34
CA PRO A 79 6.98 2.88 4.93
C PRO A 79 7.38 4.35 4.78
N ALA A 80 8.42 4.61 4.00
CA ALA A 80 8.83 5.96 3.62
C ALA A 80 9.10 5.98 2.12
N TYR A 81 8.74 7.10 1.48
CA TYR A 81 9.10 7.38 0.09
C TYR A 81 9.57 8.83 0.00
N ARG A 82 10.33 9.13 -1.06
CA ARG A 82 10.74 10.50 -1.38
C ARG A 82 9.75 11.04 -2.40
N ASP A 83 9.23 12.24 -2.14
CA ASP A 83 8.42 12.94 -3.12
C ASP A 83 9.23 13.21 -4.40
N TRP A 84 8.65 12.87 -5.55
CA TRP A 84 9.28 13.05 -6.86
C TRP A 84 9.51 14.53 -7.19
N SER A 85 8.63 15.42 -6.73
CA SER A 85 8.77 16.88 -6.89
C SER A 85 10.02 17.44 -6.20
N GLY A 86 10.56 16.72 -5.21
CA GLY A 86 11.82 17.06 -4.56
C GLY A 86 13.06 16.69 -5.37
N GLY A 87 12.88 16.15 -6.58
CA GLY A 87 13.95 15.65 -7.44
C GLY A 87 14.11 14.13 -7.40
N TYR A 88 14.90 13.62 -8.35
CA TYR A 88 15.15 12.19 -8.51
C TYR A 88 16.64 11.88 -8.44
N ASP A 89 17.01 10.65 -8.08
CA ASP A 89 18.40 10.21 -7.97
C ASP A 89 18.82 9.45 -9.25
N PRO A 90 19.61 10.07 -10.15
CA PRO A 90 20.00 9.47 -11.42
C PRO A 90 20.91 8.25 -11.25
N SER A 91 21.48 8.02 -10.06
CA SER A 91 22.28 6.81 -9.79
C SER A 91 21.41 5.57 -9.61
N THR A 92 20.13 5.74 -9.24
CA THR A 92 19.21 4.61 -9.04
C THR A 92 18.59 4.16 -10.36
N SER A 93 18.51 2.85 -10.58
CA SER A 93 17.84 2.30 -11.77
C SER A 93 16.34 2.56 -11.76
N LEU A 94 15.72 2.60 -10.58
CA LEU A 94 14.30 2.89 -10.42
C LEU A 94 13.96 4.31 -10.87
N ASP A 95 14.66 5.32 -10.35
CA ASP A 95 14.36 6.72 -10.68
C ASP A 95 14.66 6.98 -12.16
N ARG A 96 15.73 6.38 -12.74
CA ARG A 96 15.94 6.45 -14.19
C ARG A 96 14.79 5.87 -15.00
N ALA A 97 14.23 4.74 -14.57
CA ALA A 97 13.10 4.11 -15.26
C ALA A 97 11.81 4.94 -15.15
N VAL A 98 11.54 5.51 -13.98
CA VAL A 98 10.42 6.43 -13.77
C VAL A 98 10.58 7.68 -14.65
N ASN A 99 11.75 8.32 -14.66
CA ASN A 99 12.01 9.50 -15.48
C ASN A 99 11.88 9.20 -16.98
N ALA A 100 12.46 8.08 -17.45
CA ALA A 100 12.35 7.69 -18.86
C ALA A 100 10.88 7.45 -19.29
N THR A 101 10.06 6.89 -18.40
CA THR A 101 8.61 6.71 -18.65
C THR A 101 7.90 8.07 -18.73
N ARG A 102 8.24 9.01 -17.86
CA ARG A 102 7.68 10.36 -17.88
C ARG A 102 8.04 11.08 -19.17
N GLU A 103 9.33 11.10 -19.55
CA GLU A 103 9.81 11.69 -20.81
C GLU A 103 9.09 11.11 -22.02
N ALA A 104 8.84 9.79 -22.03
CA ALA A 104 8.18 9.12 -23.14
C ALA A 104 6.66 9.36 -23.21
N VAL A 105 5.97 9.57 -22.08
CA VAL A 105 4.49 9.56 -22.02
C VAL A 105 3.90 10.95 -21.79
N PHE A 106 4.54 11.78 -20.96
CA PHE A 106 3.95 13.03 -20.47
C PHE A 106 3.72 14.08 -21.58
N PRO A 107 4.63 14.28 -22.54
CA PRO A 107 4.41 15.25 -23.63
C PRO A 107 3.14 14.97 -24.44
N PHE A 108 2.78 13.70 -24.63
CA PHE A 108 1.56 13.30 -25.33
C PHE A 108 0.26 13.61 -24.55
N ASN A 109 0.38 13.93 -23.27
CA ASN A 109 -0.73 14.25 -22.37
C ASN A 109 -0.69 15.71 -21.88
N GLY A 110 0.19 16.56 -22.43
CA GLY A 110 0.33 17.95 -22.02
C GLY A 110 0.94 18.15 -20.63
N LEU A 111 1.69 17.15 -20.13
CA LEU A 111 2.34 17.19 -18.83
C LEU A 111 3.86 17.45 -18.97
N ASP A 112 4.46 18.10 -17.98
CA ASP A 112 5.92 18.32 -17.93
C ASP A 112 6.63 17.07 -17.36
N PRO A 113 7.57 16.46 -18.09
CA PRO A 113 8.30 15.29 -17.60
C PRO A 113 9.23 15.61 -16.41
N LEU A 114 9.72 16.84 -16.28
CA LEU A 114 10.60 17.23 -15.18
C LEU A 114 9.80 17.57 -13.90
N PRO A 115 10.37 17.28 -12.72
CA PRO A 115 9.77 17.70 -11.44
C PRO A 115 9.82 19.21 -11.22
#